data_AF-A0A5N6LUS2-F1
#
_entry.id   AF-A0A5N6LUS2-F1
#
_cell.length_a   1.000
_cell.length_b   1.000
_cell.length_c   1.000
_cell.angle_alpha   90.00
_cell.angle_beta   90.00
_cell.angle_gamma   90.00
#
_symmetry.space_group_name_H-M   'P 1'
#
loop_
_entity.id
_entity.type
_entity.pdbx_description
1 polymer ?
#
loop_
_entity_poly.entity_id
_entity_poly.type
_entity_poly.pdbx_seq_one_letter_code
_entity_poly.pdbx_strand_id
1 'polypeptide(L)'
;MEGKASDPTYMIRAVPSNASDNIYCTLLAQSAIHGAMAGYSGFTVGPVNSRHAYIPIRRVTEATNVVNLTDRMWARLLASTNQPSFLNKHE
;
A
#
# COMPACT_ATOMS: atom_id res chain seq x y z
N MET A 1 -6.61 23.11 -26.15
CA MET A 1 -6.85 23.01 -24.70
C MET A 1 -5.51 22.77 -24.04
N GLU A 2 -4.93 23.83 -23.51
CA GLU A 2 -3.65 23.78 -22.82
C GLU A 2 -3.87 23.09 -21.46
N GLY A 3 -3.34 21.88 -21.33
CA GLY A 3 -3.63 21.00 -20.19
C GLY A 3 -3.01 21.55 -18.91
N LYS A 4 -3.83 22.06 -18.00
CA LYS A 4 -3.42 22.44 -16.64
C LYS A 4 -3.13 21.17 -15.85
N ALA A 5 -1.85 20.82 -15.73
CA ALA A 5 -1.40 19.77 -14.83
C ALA A 5 -1.39 20.30 -13.39
N SER A 6 -2.50 20.16 -12.68
CA SER A 6 -2.53 20.33 -11.22
C SER A 6 -2.04 19.03 -10.58
N ASP A 7 -0.88 19.05 -9.94
CA ASP A 7 -0.39 17.90 -9.16
C ASP A 7 -1.27 17.71 -7.90
N PRO A 8 -2.04 16.60 -7.78
CA PRO A 8 -2.92 16.37 -6.65
C PRO A 8 -2.21 15.80 -5.43
N THR A 9 -0.89 15.57 -5.45
CA THR A 9 -0.15 14.87 -4.40
C THR A 9 -0.42 15.42 -3.00
N TYR A 10 -0.37 16.75 -2.84
CA TYR A 10 -0.64 17.39 -1.55
C TYR A 10 -2.11 17.23 -1.14
N MET A 11 -3.05 17.41 -2.07
CA MET A 11 -4.48 17.28 -1.80
C MET A 11 -4.84 15.88 -1.30
N ILE A 12 -4.20 14.84 -1.85
CA ILE A 12 -4.42 13.45 -1.45
C ILE A 12 -3.79 13.16 -0.08
N ARG A 13 -2.60 13.71 0.22
CA ARG A 13 -1.88 13.42 1.47
C ARG A 13 -2.33 14.27 2.67
N ALA A 14 -2.96 15.41 2.42
CA ALA A 14 -3.40 16.35 3.45
C ALA A 14 -4.88 16.17 3.84
N VAL A 15 -5.64 15.34 3.11
CA VAL A 15 -7.04 15.07 3.45
C VAL A 15 -7.14 14.29 4.77
N PRO A 16 -8.15 14.57 5.62
CA PRO A 16 -8.39 13.75 6.81
C PRO A 16 -8.66 12.29 6.48
N SER A 17 -8.25 11.40 7.38
CA SER A 17 -8.50 9.97 7.29
C SER A 17 -10.00 9.65 7.28
N ASN A 18 -10.39 8.70 6.43
CA ASN A 18 -11.76 8.19 6.41
C ASN A 18 -12.01 7.24 7.61
N ALA A 19 -13.25 6.79 7.78
CA ALA A 19 -13.62 5.91 8.90
C ALA A 19 -12.82 4.59 8.93
N SER A 20 -12.58 3.98 7.76
CA SER A 20 -11.80 2.74 7.65
C SER A 20 -10.35 2.96 8.03
N ASP A 21 -9.74 4.05 7.57
CA ASP A 21 -8.37 4.43 7.91
C ASP A 21 -8.22 4.71 9.41
N ASN A 22 -9.22 5.35 10.04
CA ASN A 22 -9.23 5.58 11.48
C ASN A 22 -9.23 4.28 12.29
N ILE A 23 -10.09 3.32 11.90
CA ILE A 23 -10.13 1.99 12.54
C ILE A 23 -8.78 1.28 12.35
N TYR A 24 -8.26 1.30 11.12
CA TYR A 24 -7.00 0.63 10.79
C TYR A 24 -5.80 1.21 11.56
N CYS A 25 -5.65 2.54 11.59
CA CYS A 25 -4.60 3.21 12.35
C CYS A 25 -4.70 2.94 13.86
N THR A 26 -5.92 2.86 14.40
CA THR A 26 -6.14 2.51 15.81
C THR A 26 -5.67 1.09 16.10
N LEU A 27 -6.01 0.13 15.22
CA LEU A 27 -5.64 -1.27 15.37
C LEU A 27 -4.12 -1.48 15.26
N LEU A 28 -3.46 -0.78 14.33
CA LEU A 28 -2.01 -0.73 14.24
C LEU A 28 -1.39 -0.17 15.52
N ALA A 29 -1.86 0.97 16.01
CA ALA A 29 -1.31 1.60 17.22
C ALA A 29 -1.40 0.68 18.44
N GLN A 30 -2.58 0.08 18.68
CA GLN A 30 -2.78 -0.87 19.78
C GLN A 30 -1.87 -2.10 19.66
N SER A 31 -1.74 -2.66 18.46
CA SER A 31 -0.87 -3.82 18.22
C SER A 31 0.61 -3.48 18.48
N ALA A 32 1.07 -2.31 18.04
CA ALA A 32 2.44 -1.86 18.27
C ALA A 32 2.73 -1.67 19.77
N ILE A 33 1.79 -1.03 20.49
CA ILE A 33 1.92 -0.82 21.95
C ILE A 33 1.93 -2.16 22.68
N HIS A 34 1.04 -3.09 22.36
CA HIS A 34 1.04 -4.42 22.99
C HIS A 34 2.36 -5.15 22.78
N GLY A 35 2.92 -5.12 21.57
CA GLY A 35 4.22 -5.73 21.30
C GLY A 35 5.37 -5.06 22.08
N ALA A 36 5.38 -3.73 22.14
CA ALA A 36 6.38 -2.97 22.90
C ALA A 36 6.27 -3.26 24.42
N MET A 37 5.06 -3.30 24.97
CA MET A 37 4.80 -3.62 26.38
C MET A 37 5.15 -5.07 26.74
N ALA A 38 5.11 -5.99 25.77
CA ALA A 38 5.61 -7.36 25.91
C ALA A 38 7.15 -7.46 25.84
N GLY A 39 7.86 -6.34 25.62
CA GLY A 39 9.32 -6.29 25.53
C GLY A 39 9.89 -6.55 24.14
N TYR A 40 9.06 -6.61 23.09
CA TYR A 40 9.53 -6.76 21.72
C TYR A 40 10.06 -5.43 21.15
N SER A 41 11.07 -5.51 20.27
CA SER A 41 11.67 -4.37 19.60
C SER A 41 12.11 -4.75 18.17
N GLY A 42 12.42 -3.75 17.33
CA GLY A 42 12.87 -3.97 15.95
C GLY A 42 11.79 -4.52 15.00
N PHE A 43 10.51 -4.33 15.34
CA PHE A 43 9.37 -4.79 14.55
C PHE A 43 8.47 -3.63 14.12
N THR A 44 7.71 -3.85 13.06
CA THR A 44 6.54 -3.06 12.69
C THR A 44 5.30 -3.94 12.74
N VAL A 45 4.12 -3.35 12.65
CA VAL A 45 2.85 -4.05 12.67
C VAL A 45 2.10 -3.83 11.37
N GLY A 46 1.38 -4.85 10.92
CA GLY A 46 0.59 -4.75 9.70
C GLY A 46 -0.23 -6.00 9.43
N PRO A 47 -1.20 -5.92 8.51
CA PRO A 47 -1.99 -7.05 8.08
C PRO A 47 -1.16 -7.97 7.18
N VAL A 48 -1.15 -9.26 7.50
CA VAL A 48 -0.62 -10.34 6.69
C VAL A 48 -1.73 -11.39 6.56
N ASN A 49 -2.21 -11.63 5.33
CA ASN A 49 -3.33 -12.54 5.07
C ASN A 49 -4.54 -12.27 5.98
N SER A 50 -4.97 -11.01 6.04
CA SER A 50 -6.10 -10.55 6.85
C SER A 50 -5.95 -10.70 8.38
N ARG A 51 -4.73 -10.88 8.88
CA ARG A 51 -4.41 -10.94 10.32
C ARG A 51 -3.34 -9.92 10.68
N HIS A 52 -3.48 -9.22 11.80
CA HIS A 52 -2.43 -8.34 12.30
C HIS A 52 -1.26 -9.16 12.83
N ALA A 53 -0.06 -8.86 12.34
CA ALA A 53 1.16 -9.57 12.68
C ALA A 53 2.28 -8.60 13.05
N TYR A 54 3.23 -9.09 13.86
CA TYR A 54 4.50 -8.42 14.11
C TYR A 54 5.50 -8.85 13.04
N ILE A 55 6.09 -7.87 12.36
CA ILE A 55 6.94 -8.08 11.21
C ILE A 55 8.31 -7.46 11.49
N PRO A 56 9.42 -8.21 11.44
CA PRO A 56 10.75 -7.64 11.64
C PRO A 56 11.05 -6.55 10.60
N ILE A 57 11.55 -5.39 11.03
CA ILE A 57 11.84 -4.25 10.13
C ILE A 57 12.86 -4.64 9.05
N ARG A 58 13.84 -5.49 9.39
CA ARG A 58 14.80 -6.04 8.42
C ARG A 58 14.11 -6.75 7.25
N ARG A 59 13.03 -7.49 7.51
CA ARG A 59 12.27 -8.18 6.45
C ARG A 59 11.43 -7.22 5.60
N VAL A 60 10.85 -6.20 6.22
CA VAL A 60 10.03 -5.21 5.51
C VAL A 60 10.85 -4.37 4.53
N THR A 61 12.12 -4.15 4.83
CA THR A 61 13.03 -3.31 4.02
C THR A 61 13.75 -4.10 2.92
N GLU A 62 13.64 -5.43 2.89
CA GLU A 62 14.32 -6.29 1.90
C GLU A 62 13.78 -6.12 0.47
N ALA A 63 12.48 -5.81 0.32
CA ALA A 63 11.83 -5.72 -0.99
C ALA A 63 10.69 -4.70 -0.99
N THR A 64 10.47 -4.09 -2.15
CA THR A 64 9.29 -3.25 -2.40
C THR A 64 8.24 -4.04 -3.18
N ASN A 65 6.97 -3.82 -2.85
CA ASN A 65 5.88 -4.44 -3.61
C ASN A 65 5.72 -3.70 -4.95
N VAL A 66 5.86 -4.42 -6.05
CA VAL A 66 5.74 -3.90 -7.41
C VAL A 66 4.49 -4.50 -8.05
N VAL A 67 3.77 -3.67 -8.81
CA VAL A 67 2.58 -4.12 -9.55
C VAL A 67 2.96 -5.23 -10.52
N ASN A 68 2.27 -6.36 -10.42
CA ASN A 68 2.43 -7.45 -11.37
C ASN A 68 1.61 -7.17 -12.65
N LEU A 69 2.31 -6.95 -13.76
CA LEU A 69 1.72 -6.65 -15.08
C LEU A 69 0.95 -7.82 -15.70
N THR A 70 1.04 -9.03 -15.15
CA THR A 70 0.30 -10.21 -15.65
C THR A 70 -0.87 -10.59 -14.75
N ASP A 71 -1.08 -9.90 -13.63
CA ASP A 71 -2.13 -10.25 -12.67
C ASP A 71 -3.50 -9.64 -13.04
N ARG A 72 -4.56 -10.21 -12.47
CA ARG A 72 -5.97 -9.84 -12.70
C ARG A 72 -6.23 -8.36 -12.47
N MET A 73 -5.61 -7.76 -11.47
CA MET A 73 -5.82 -6.33 -11.16
C MET A 73 -5.31 -5.44 -12.29
N TRP A 74 -4.15 -5.79 -12.87
CA TRP A 74 -3.60 -5.09 -14.02
C TRP A 74 -4.45 -5.31 -15.28
N ALA A 75 -4.91 -6.53 -15.52
CA ALA A 75 -5.83 -6.82 -16.62
C ALA A 75 -7.13 -6.00 -16.52
N ARG A 76 -7.66 -5.81 -15.30
CA ARG A 76 -8.84 -4.95 -15.06
C ARG A 76 -8.55 -3.49 -15.39
N LEU A 77 -7.37 -3.00 -15.06
CA LEU A 77 -6.93 -1.65 -15.42
C LEU A 77 -6.93 -1.48 -16.94
N LEU A 78 -6.25 -2.36 -17.68
CA LEU A 78 -6.20 -2.32 -19.15
C LEU A 78 -7.60 -2.37 -19.80
N ALA A 79 -8.47 -3.25 -19.30
CA ALA A 79 -9.84 -3.35 -19.81
C ALA A 79 -10.67 -2.09 -19.54
N SER A 80 -10.44 -1.40 -18.43
CA SER A 80 -11.18 -0.17 -18.07
C SER A 80 -10.68 1.07 -18.81
N THR A 81 -9.37 1.14 -19.09
CA THR A 81 -8.75 2.29 -19.75
C THR A 81 -8.64 2.12 -21.26
N ASN A 82 -8.85 0.89 -21.77
CA ASN A 82 -8.64 0.50 -23.15
C ASN A 82 -7.20 0.78 -23.65
N GLN A 83 -6.23 0.83 -22.73
CA GLN A 83 -4.82 1.05 -23.05
C GLN A 83 -4.18 -0.26 -23.55
N PRO A 84 -3.18 -0.17 -24.46
CA PRO A 84 -2.45 -1.35 -24.91
C PRO A 84 -1.62 -1.96 -23.76
N SER A 85 -1.33 -3.25 -23.87
CA SER A 85 -0.39 -3.89 -22.95
C SER A 85 1.01 -3.31 -23.13
N PHE A 86 1.67 -2.97 -22.02
CA PHE A 86 3.04 -2.47 -21.97
C PHE A 86 4.08 -3.60 -21.83
N LEU A 87 3.66 -4.86 -21.96
CA LEU A 87 4.61 -5.97 -22.09
C LEU A 87 5.34 -5.81 -23.43
N ASN A 88 6.66 -5.62 -23.39
CA ASN A 88 7.49 -5.43 -24.58
C ASN A 88 7.15 -6.47 -25.66
N LYS A 89 6.56 -6.01 -26.76
CA LYS A 89 6.64 -6.72 -28.04
C LYS A 89 8.03 -6.44 -28.60
N HIS A 90 9.01 -7.25 -28.21
CA HIS A 90 10.01 -7.58 -29.21
C HIS A 90 9.26 -8.38 -30.28
N GLU A 91 9.40 -7.94 -31.52
CA GLU A 91 8.88 -8.59 -32.73
C GLU A 91 9.15 -10.10 -32.73
#